data_AF-A0A951KZ81-F1
#
_entry.id   AF-A0A951KZ81-F1
#
_cell.length_a   1.000
_cell.length_b   1.000
_cell.length_c   1.000
_cell.angle_alpha   90.00
_cell.angle_beta   90.00
_cell.angle_gamma   90.00
#
_symmetry.space_group_name_H-M   'P 1'
#
loop_
_entity.id
_entity.type
_entity.pdbx_description
1 polymer ?
#
loop_
_entity_poly.entity_id
_entity_poly.type
_entity_poly.pdbx_seq_one_letter_code
_entity_poly.pdbx_strand_id
1 'polypeptide(L)'
;MGTSDDVIIGRPALERARVSPDSPGDDSGRGSAWAGGGTDGNEQLTTVTGAILIVLLAVIGFTIPQLRQFISVHLLVGMLLIGPVLLKMASTGYRFVRYYTGNPEYRRKGPPELILRLIGPVVVLATLVVFATGIALLIVGPQHRDPWLMLHKVSFIVWVVFMSLHVLGHLPALARALGFGPGGREQRARAAPGAAGRWIALTGALLGGLVLALVLIPDFSAWTSHGVFVHHHH
;
A
#
# COMPACT_ATOMS: atom_id res chain seq x y z
N MET A 1 -49.15 53.75 -54.45
CA MET A 1 -49.47 52.31 -54.33
C MET A 1 -48.13 51.60 -54.26
N GLY A 2 -47.51 51.35 -53.10
CA GLY A 2 -48.03 50.65 -51.92
C GLY A 2 -48.17 49.18 -52.30
N THR A 3 -47.42 48.21 -51.79
CA THR A 3 -47.21 47.73 -50.40
C THR A 3 -46.23 46.53 -50.50
N SER A 4 -45.54 45.99 -49.49
CA SER A 4 -45.39 46.22 -48.06
C SER A 4 -44.20 45.38 -47.60
N ASP A 5 -43.68 45.79 -46.45
CA ASP A 5 -42.69 45.14 -45.61
C ASP A 5 -43.19 43.84 -44.95
N ASP A 6 -42.20 43.18 -44.33
CA ASP A 6 -42.25 42.34 -43.14
C ASP A 6 -42.88 40.93 -43.21
N VAL A 7 -42.14 39.96 -42.66
CA VAL A 7 -42.46 39.32 -41.37
C VAL A 7 -41.62 38.04 -41.18
N ILE A 8 -40.86 38.05 -40.09
CA ILE A 8 -40.31 36.95 -39.28
C ILE A 8 -41.23 35.71 -39.29
N ILE A 9 -40.70 34.47 -39.31
CA ILE A 9 -41.13 33.31 -38.47
C ILE A 9 -40.54 31.98 -38.99
N GLY A 10 -39.81 31.28 -38.12
CA GLY A 10 -39.90 29.81 -37.98
C GLY A 10 -38.94 28.92 -38.77
N ARG A 11 -37.81 28.53 -38.15
CA ARG A 11 -37.44 27.10 -38.16
C ARG A 11 -38.24 26.42 -37.05
N PRO A 12 -38.90 25.27 -37.28
CA PRO A 12 -38.22 24.04 -36.88
C PRO A 12 -38.60 22.75 -37.65
N ALA A 13 -37.69 21.78 -37.52
CA ALA A 13 -37.95 20.35 -37.34
C ALA A 13 -38.78 19.57 -38.38
N LEU A 14 -38.09 18.85 -39.26
CA LEU A 14 -38.43 17.45 -39.60
C LEU A 14 -37.16 16.68 -40.03
N GLU A 15 -36.18 16.54 -39.14
CA GLU A 15 -35.25 15.42 -39.23
C GLU A 15 -35.58 14.46 -38.10
N ARG A 16 -36.58 13.61 -38.38
CA ARG A 16 -36.99 12.52 -37.49
C ARG A 16 -35.84 11.53 -37.38
N ALA A 17 -35.19 11.57 -36.22
CA ALA A 17 -34.86 10.44 -35.38
C ALA A 17 -35.01 9.05 -36.05
N ARG A 18 -33.90 8.53 -36.60
CA ARG A 18 -33.63 7.09 -36.50
C ARG A 18 -32.94 6.85 -35.17
N VAL A 19 -33.73 6.66 -34.13
CA VAL A 19 -33.25 5.98 -32.93
C VAL A 19 -33.11 4.52 -33.31
N SER A 20 -31.88 4.05 -33.49
CA SER A 20 -31.57 2.62 -33.47
C SER A 20 -31.55 2.17 -32.02
N PRO A 21 -32.44 1.27 -31.57
CA PRO A 21 -32.35 0.63 -30.28
C PRO A 21 -31.61 -0.71 -30.46
N ASP A 22 -30.30 -0.71 -30.24
CA ASP A 22 -29.55 -1.81 -29.62
C ASP A 22 -28.06 -1.51 -29.72
N SER A 23 -27.55 -0.78 -28.73
CA SER A 23 -26.14 -0.93 -28.36
C SER A 23 -26.09 -2.06 -27.34
N PRO A 24 -25.40 -3.19 -27.59
CA PRO A 24 -25.16 -4.18 -26.56
C PRO A 24 -24.47 -3.49 -25.38
N GLY A 25 -25.00 -3.74 -24.18
CA GLY A 25 -24.60 -3.07 -22.95
C GLY A 25 -23.10 -3.03 -22.73
N ASP A 26 -22.65 -1.91 -22.15
CA ASP A 26 -21.33 -1.69 -21.59
C ASP A 26 -21.04 -2.65 -20.42
N ASP A 27 -20.86 -3.93 -20.72
CA ASP A 27 -20.34 -4.92 -19.77
C ASP A 27 -18.82 -4.77 -19.56
N SER A 28 -18.14 -4.00 -20.42
CA SER A 28 -16.73 -3.62 -20.30
C SER A 28 -16.42 -2.76 -19.07
N GLY A 29 -17.36 -1.91 -18.65
CA GLY A 29 -17.22 -1.07 -17.45
C GLY A 29 -17.18 -1.87 -16.16
N ARG A 30 -17.93 -2.97 -16.06
CA ARG A 30 -17.89 -3.86 -14.88
C ARG A 30 -16.60 -4.67 -14.85
N GLY A 31 -16.23 -5.34 -15.95
CA GLY A 31 -15.00 -6.15 -16.01
C GLY A 31 -13.72 -5.35 -15.72
N SER A 32 -13.66 -4.08 -16.15
CA SER A 32 -12.54 -3.18 -15.87
C SER A 32 -12.49 -2.64 -14.43
N ALA A 33 -13.63 -2.62 -13.71
CA ALA A 33 -13.68 -2.22 -12.30
C ALA A 33 -13.10 -3.28 -11.34
N TRP A 34 -13.23 -4.57 -11.69
CA TRP A 34 -12.61 -5.68 -10.97
C TRP A 34 -11.15 -5.91 -11.37
N ALA A 35 -10.77 -5.55 -12.60
CA ALA A 35 -9.38 -5.55 -13.03
C ALA A 35 -8.56 -4.49 -12.25
N GLY A 36 -7.30 -4.78 -11.95
CA GLY A 36 -6.43 -3.95 -11.09
C GLY A 36 -6.08 -2.54 -11.59
N GLY A 37 -6.73 -2.04 -12.65
CA GLY A 37 -6.54 -0.68 -13.18
C GLY A 37 -5.25 -0.45 -13.95
N GLY A 38 -4.59 -1.51 -14.42
CA GLY A 38 -3.35 -1.42 -15.21
C GLY A 38 -2.19 -0.75 -14.46
N THR A 39 -1.40 0.05 -15.17
CA THR A 39 -0.24 0.76 -14.60
C THR A 39 -0.65 1.78 -13.53
N ASP A 40 -1.73 2.53 -13.78
CA ASP A 40 -2.18 3.62 -12.90
C ASP A 40 -2.84 3.07 -11.64
N GLY A 41 -3.61 1.99 -11.76
CA GLY A 41 -4.17 1.28 -10.61
C GLY A 41 -3.10 0.67 -9.71
N ASN A 42 -2.05 0.07 -10.29
CA ASN A 42 -0.89 -0.41 -9.53
C ASN A 42 -0.14 0.73 -8.82
N GLU A 43 0.05 1.87 -9.49
CA GLU A 43 0.69 3.04 -8.90
C GLU A 43 -0.11 3.61 -7.72
N GLN A 44 -1.43 3.72 -7.85
CA GLN A 44 -2.32 4.17 -6.78
C GLN A 44 -2.34 3.18 -5.61
N LEU A 45 -2.47 1.87 -5.88
CA LEU A 45 -2.42 0.82 -4.85
C LEU A 45 -1.09 0.88 -4.07
N THR A 46 0.02 1.02 -4.78
CA THR A 46 1.37 1.12 -4.20
C THR A 46 1.52 2.37 -3.33
N THR A 47 0.94 3.49 -3.77
CA THR A 47 0.98 4.77 -3.06
C THR A 47 0.15 4.70 -1.77
N VAL A 48 -1.11 4.25 -1.87
CA VAL A 48 -2.01 4.13 -0.70
C VAL A 48 -1.46 3.13 0.32
N THR A 49 -0.99 1.97 -0.13
CA THR A 49 -0.35 0.98 0.75
C THR A 49 0.89 1.57 1.42
N GLY A 50 1.70 2.36 0.70
CA GLY A 50 2.85 3.06 1.27
C GLY A 50 2.47 4.07 2.34
N ALA A 51 1.42 4.85 2.14
CA ALA A 51 0.92 5.80 3.14
C ALA A 51 0.44 5.09 4.41
N ILE A 52 -0.33 3.99 4.26
CA ILE A 52 -0.78 3.16 5.39
C ILE A 52 0.41 2.57 6.14
N LEU A 53 1.41 2.05 5.41
CA LEU A 53 2.63 1.53 6.02
C LEU A 53 3.38 2.59 6.82
N ILE A 54 3.49 3.83 6.34
CA ILE A 54 4.13 4.90 7.12
C ILE A 54 3.42 5.11 8.47
N VAL A 55 2.09 5.14 8.48
CA VAL A 55 1.31 5.28 9.72
C VAL A 55 1.55 4.09 10.66
N LEU A 56 1.43 2.86 10.16
CA LEU A 56 1.64 1.65 10.98
C LEU A 56 3.08 1.52 11.48
N LEU A 57 4.07 1.88 10.66
CA LEU A 57 5.48 1.91 11.04
C LEU A 57 5.77 2.99 12.08
N ALA A 58 5.08 4.14 12.04
CA ALA A 58 5.17 5.14 13.08
C ALA A 58 4.58 4.63 14.41
N VAL A 59 3.44 3.94 14.36
CA VAL A 59 2.81 3.33 15.55
C VAL A 59 3.74 2.29 16.18
N ILE A 60 4.29 1.35 15.40
CA ILE A 60 5.22 0.35 15.95
C ILE A 60 6.52 1.01 16.43
N GLY A 61 7.02 2.03 15.73
CA GLY A 61 8.19 2.81 16.15
C GLY A 61 8.00 3.47 17.52
N PHE A 62 6.79 3.98 17.80
CA PHE A 62 6.44 4.57 19.09
C PHE A 62 6.47 3.56 20.24
N THR A 63 6.23 2.27 19.97
CA THR A 63 6.31 1.24 21.03
C THR A 63 7.74 0.97 21.52
N ILE A 64 8.76 1.34 20.74
CA ILE A 64 10.15 0.91 20.94
C ILE A 64 10.80 1.52 22.20
N PRO A 65 10.69 2.82 22.50
CA PRO A 65 11.31 3.41 23.69
C PRO A 65 10.80 2.83 25.01
N GLN A 66 9.57 2.31 25.02
CA GLN A 66 8.89 1.78 26.21
C GLN A 66 8.31 0.38 25.94
N LEU A 67 9.11 -0.51 25.32
CA LEU A 67 8.67 -1.86 24.93
C LEU A 67 8.03 -2.65 26.07
N ARG A 68 8.49 -2.52 27.32
CA ARG A 68 7.90 -3.24 28.46
C ARG A 68 6.42 -2.93 28.66
N GLN A 69 6.02 -1.67 28.46
CA GLN A 69 4.63 -1.23 28.61
C GLN A 69 3.81 -1.52 27.36
N PHE A 70 4.42 -1.40 26.18
CA PHE A 70 3.73 -1.49 24.89
C PHE A 70 4.00 -2.81 24.13
N ILE A 71 4.46 -3.87 24.80
CA ILE A 71 4.83 -5.13 24.14
C ILE A 71 3.64 -5.74 23.38
N SER A 72 2.44 -5.71 23.96
CA SER A 72 1.22 -6.20 23.30
C SER A 72 0.92 -5.44 22.01
N VAL A 73 1.11 -4.12 22.02
CA VAL A 73 0.91 -3.26 20.85
C VAL A 73 1.97 -3.53 19.79
N HIS A 74 3.23 -3.70 20.21
CA HIS A 74 4.35 -4.04 19.32
C HIS A 74 4.08 -5.36 18.57
N LEU A 75 3.67 -6.41 19.30
CA LEU A 75 3.35 -7.71 18.72
C LEU A 75 2.12 -7.64 17.80
N LEU A 76 1.04 -6.99 18.25
CA LEU A 76 -0.19 -6.87 17.46
C LEU A 76 0.05 -6.09 16.16
N VAL A 77 0.65 -4.90 16.25
CA VAL A 77 0.94 -4.06 15.07
C VAL A 77 2.01 -4.72 14.20
N GLY A 78 2.99 -5.41 14.80
CA GLY A 78 3.98 -6.22 14.10
C GLY A 78 3.33 -7.29 13.23
N MET A 79 2.37 -8.07 13.75
CA MET A 79 1.65 -9.08 12.96
C MET A 79 0.72 -8.45 11.91
N LEU A 80 0.02 -7.36 12.28
CA LEU A 80 -0.84 -6.61 11.35
C LEU A 80 -0.06 -6.11 10.12
N LEU A 81 1.18 -5.63 10.32
CA LEU A 81 2.03 -5.10 9.24
C LEU A 81 2.35 -6.13 8.15
N ILE A 82 2.34 -7.44 8.45
CA ILE A 82 2.70 -8.50 7.50
C ILE A 82 1.86 -8.38 6.21
N GLY A 83 0.55 -8.21 6.35
CA GLY A 83 -0.36 -8.10 5.21
C GLY A 83 -0.04 -6.91 4.29
N PRO A 84 -0.06 -5.66 4.78
CA PRO A 84 0.30 -4.48 3.99
C PRO A 84 1.73 -4.51 3.44
N VAL A 85 2.70 -5.07 4.16
CA VAL A 85 4.08 -5.25 3.67
C VAL A 85 4.10 -6.20 2.47
N LEU A 86 3.44 -7.36 2.57
CA LEU A 86 3.33 -8.31 1.46
C LEU A 86 2.62 -7.68 0.25
N LEU A 87 1.56 -6.91 0.48
CA LEU A 87 0.86 -6.19 -0.59
C LEU A 87 1.79 -5.16 -1.27
N LYS A 88 2.56 -4.41 -0.48
CA LYS A 88 3.53 -3.44 -1.00
C LYS A 88 4.59 -4.13 -1.86
N MET A 89 5.17 -5.22 -1.36
CA MET A 89 6.18 -6.02 -2.08
C MET A 89 5.61 -6.64 -3.35
N ALA A 90 4.40 -7.20 -3.30
CA ALA A 90 3.74 -7.78 -4.47
C ALA A 90 3.45 -6.71 -5.54
N SER A 91 2.94 -5.54 -5.13
CA SER A 91 2.60 -4.46 -6.05
C SER A 91 3.82 -3.85 -6.73
N THR A 92 4.91 -3.61 -5.98
CA THR A 92 6.17 -3.08 -6.55
C THR A 92 6.93 -4.15 -7.34
N GLY A 93 6.94 -5.40 -6.86
CA GLY A 93 7.52 -6.55 -7.55
C GLY A 93 6.83 -6.83 -8.88
N TYR A 94 5.50 -6.76 -8.93
CA TYR A 94 4.74 -6.87 -10.16
C TYR A 94 5.16 -5.80 -11.17
N ARG A 95 5.24 -4.53 -10.76
CA ARG A 95 5.73 -3.43 -11.61
C ARG A 95 7.15 -3.70 -12.11
N PHE A 96 8.04 -4.16 -11.24
CA PHE A 96 9.42 -4.50 -11.58
C PHE A 96 9.47 -5.59 -12.65
N VAL A 97 8.79 -6.72 -12.42
CA VAL A 97 8.72 -7.83 -13.38
C VAL A 97 8.18 -7.36 -14.72
N ARG A 98 7.04 -6.66 -14.76
CA ARG A 98 6.43 -6.18 -16.01
C ARG A 98 7.33 -5.22 -16.78
N TYR A 99 8.13 -4.42 -16.09
CA TYR A 99 9.10 -3.52 -16.72
C TYR A 99 10.24 -4.31 -17.41
N TYR A 100 10.83 -5.29 -16.73
CA TYR A 100 11.95 -6.08 -17.29
C TYR A 100 11.50 -7.14 -18.29
N THR A 101 10.26 -7.63 -18.22
CA THR A 101 9.68 -8.51 -19.25
C THR A 101 9.19 -7.75 -20.48
N GLY A 102 9.44 -6.44 -20.57
CA GLY A 102 9.21 -5.69 -21.79
C GLY A 102 7.80 -5.13 -21.99
N ASN A 103 6.93 -5.12 -20.97
CA ASN A 103 5.55 -4.64 -21.17
C ASN A 103 5.54 -3.15 -21.60
N PRO A 104 4.96 -2.80 -22.77
CA PRO A 104 5.03 -1.45 -23.32
C PRO A 104 4.45 -0.38 -22.39
N GLU A 105 3.36 -0.68 -21.69
CA GLU A 105 2.70 0.29 -20.81
C GLU A 105 3.57 0.65 -19.60
N TYR A 106 4.19 -0.36 -19.00
CA TYR A 106 5.10 -0.17 -17.85
C TYR A 106 6.41 0.49 -18.26
N ARG A 107 6.89 0.26 -19.49
CA ARG A 107 8.11 0.90 -20.02
C ARG A 107 7.91 2.38 -20.34
N ARG A 108 6.73 2.77 -20.86
CA ARG A 108 6.38 4.18 -21.14
C ARG A 108 6.44 5.07 -19.89
N LYS A 109 6.18 4.52 -18.70
CA LYS A 109 6.30 5.22 -17.41
C LYS A 109 7.76 5.49 -17.00
N GLY A 110 8.75 4.96 -17.72
CA GLY A 110 10.17 5.18 -17.46
C GLY A 110 10.78 4.23 -16.43
N PRO A 111 12.12 4.15 -16.37
CA PRO A 111 12.83 3.33 -15.39
C PRO A 111 12.58 3.81 -13.96
N PRO A 112 12.59 2.91 -12.96
CA PRO A 112 12.67 3.32 -11.57
C PRO A 112 14.00 4.06 -11.31
N GLU A 113 13.96 5.08 -10.46
CA GLU A 113 15.12 5.85 -10.00
C GLU A 113 16.25 4.92 -9.51
N LEU A 114 17.46 5.08 -10.07
CA LEU A 114 18.56 4.11 -9.90
C LEU A 114 18.98 3.91 -8.45
N ILE A 115 19.09 5.00 -7.67
CA ILE A 115 19.50 4.93 -6.25
C ILE A 115 18.44 4.16 -5.45
N LEU A 116 17.16 4.47 -5.66
CA LEU A 116 16.05 3.80 -4.98
C LEU A 116 15.90 2.33 -5.42
N ARG A 117 16.32 2.02 -6.65
CA ARG A 117 16.36 0.65 -7.19
C ARG A 117 17.43 -0.21 -6.52
N LEU A 118 18.55 0.37 -6.07
CA LEU A 118 19.59 -0.35 -5.34
C LEU A 118 19.23 -0.52 -3.86
N ILE A 119 18.63 0.48 -3.24
CA ILE A 119 18.18 0.44 -1.84
C ILE A 119 16.99 -0.51 -1.66
N GLY A 120 16.09 -0.59 -2.65
CA GLY A 120 14.87 -1.40 -2.58
C GLY A 120 15.09 -2.87 -2.17
N PRO A 121 15.96 -3.63 -2.86
CA PRO A 121 16.28 -5.02 -2.48
C PRO A 121 16.83 -5.16 -1.06
N VAL A 122 17.70 -4.23 -0.63
CA VAL A 122 18.25 -4.23 0.74
C VAL A 122 17.13 -4.03 1.76
N VAL A 123 16.23 -3.09 1.51
CA VAL A 123 15.05 -2.84 2.37
C VAL A 123 14.15 -4.07 2.42
N VAL A 124 13.89 -4.72 1.28
CA VAL A 124 13.07 -5.95 1.23
C VAL A 124 13.71 -7.05 2.07
N LEU A 125 15.00 -7.34 1.86
CA LEU A 125 15.71 -8.37 2.61
C LEU A 125 15.75 -8.06 4.11
N ALA A 126 16.12 -6.85 4.49
CA ALA A 126 16.14 -6.45 5.89
C ALA A 126 14.74 -6.54 6.53
N THR A 127 13.68 -6.19 5.79
CA THR A 127 12.30 -6.32 6.26
C THR A 127 11.98 -7.78 6.52
N LEU A 128 12.26 -8.67 5.56
CA LEU A 128 12.03 -10.10 5.73
C LEU A 128 12.78 -10.67 6.94
N VAL A 129 14.03 -10.26 7.18
CA VAL A 129 14.82 -10.72 8.34
C VAL A 129 14.22 -10.22 9.66
N VAL A 130 13.85 -8.93 9.76
CA VAL A 130 13.23 -8.38 10.99
C VAL A 130 11.91 -9.10 11.30
N PHE A 131 11.06 -9.32 10.30
CA PHE A 131 9.80 -10.04 10.49
C PHE A 131 10.03 -11.51 10.83
N ALA A 132 10.91 -12.21 10.12
CA ALA A 132 11.20 -13.62 10.38
C ALA A 132 11.77 -13.84 11.79
N THR A 133 12.70 -12.98 12.23
CA THR A 133 13.25 -13.04 13.59
C THR A 133 12.22 -12.67 14.66
N GLY A 134 11.31 -11.73 14.37
CA GLY A 134 10.21 -11.35 15.27
C GLY A 134 9.17 -12.46 15.43
N ILE A 135 8.82 -13.15 14.34
CA ILE A 135 7.93 -14.33 14.37
C ILE A 135 8.61 -15.48 15.10
N ALA A 136 9.90 -15.73 14.86
CA ALA A 136 10.66 -16.75 15.57
C ALA A 136 10.69 -16.49 17.08
N LEU A 137 10.88 -15.23 17.50
CA LEU A 137 10.79 -14.84 18.91
C LEU A 137 9.42 -15.15 19.50
N LEU A 138 8.35 -14.87 18.77
CA LEU A 138 7.00 -15.16 19.26
C LEU A 138 6.81 -16.67 19.50
N ILE A 139 7.25 -17.51 18.55
CA ILE A 139 7.09 -18.97 18.61
C ILE A 139 7.96 -19.59 19.72
N VAL A 140 9.21 -19.16 19.84
CA VAL A 140 10.18 -19.73 20.79
C VAL A 140 9.91 -19.27 22.22
N GLY A 141 9.28 -18.10 22.37
CA GLY A 141 8.89 -17.54 23.66
C GLY A 141 10.06 -16.95 24.48
N PRO A 142 9.76 -16.36 25.66
CA PRO A 142 10.75 -15.58 26.42
C PRO A 142 11.90 -16.40 27.00
N GLN A 143 11.68 -17.68 27.30
CA GLN A 143 12.66 -18.54 27.98
C GLN A 143 13.84 -18.91 27.09
N HIS A 144 13.64 -19.03 25.77
CA HIS A 144 14.65 -19.47 24.80
C HIS A 144 14.92 -18.38 23.74
N ARG A 145 14.72 -17.11 24.12
CA ARG A 145 14.74 -15.96 23.20
C ARG A 145 16.09 -15.70 22.52
N ASP A 146 17.20 -16.21 23.06
CA ASP A 146 18.51 -16.09 22.43
C ASP A 146 18.77 -17.32 21.53
N PRO A 147 19.33 -17.15 20.31
CA PRO A 147 19.92 -15.93 19.75
C PRO A 147 18.94 -15.00 19.01
N TRP A 148 17.67 -15.37 18.91
CA TRP A 148 16.67 -14.67 18.10
C TRP A 148 16.47 -13.20 18.48
N LEU A 149 16.57 -12.87 19.77
CA LEU A 149 16.45 -11.51 20.27
C LEU A 149 17.59 -10.62 19.77
N MET A 150 18.82 -11.16 19.77
CA MET A 150 19.99 -10.46 19.25
C MET A 150 19.84 -10.24 17.74
N LEU A 151 19.47 -11.28 16.99
CA LEU A 151 19.25 -11.18 15.54
C LEU A 151 18.15 -10.17 15.19
N HIS A 152 17.05 -10.17 15.95
CA HIS A 152 15.95 -9.21 15.75
C HIS A 152 16.42 -7.77 15.99
N LYS A 153 17.18 -7.51 17.06
CA LYS A 153 17.72 -6.16 17.35
C LYS A 153 18.71 -5.69 16.28
N VAL A 154 19.65 -6.55 15.88
CA VAL A 154 20.66 -6.19 14.87
C VAL A 154 20.00 -5.95 13.51
N SER A 155 19.13 -6.85 13.09
CA SER A 155 18.38 -6.68 11.85
C SER A 155 17.49 -5.44 11.89
N PHE A 156 16.89 -5.11 13.04
CA PHE A 156 16.13 -3.88 13.24
C PHE A 156 16.99 -2.62 13.06
N ILE A 157 18.22 -2.59 13.59
CA ILE A 157 19.13 -1.44 13.41
C ILE A 157 19.50 -1.27 11.93
N VAL A 158 19.85 -2.35 11.24
CA VAL A 158 20.14 -2.30 9.79
C VAL A 158 18.90 -1.83 9.03
N TRP A 159 17.75 -2.42 9.34
CA TRP A 159 16.47 -2.10 8.71
C TRP A 159 16.08 -0.64 8.91
N VAL A 160 16.20 -0.08 10.11
CA VAL A 160 15.76 1.30 10.39
C VAL A 160 16.60 2.31 9.61
N VAL A 161 17.90 2.07 9.45
CA VAL A 161 18.77 2.92 8.63
C VAL A 161 18.31 2.93 7.17
N PHE A 162 18.20 1.76 6.54
CA PHE A 162 17.83 1.67 5.12
C PHE A 162 16.38 2.06 4.87
N MET A 163 15.45 1.69 5.76
CA MET A 163 14.05 2.07 5.66
C MET A 163 13.88 3.58 5.80
N SER A 164 14.59 4.23 6.73
CA SER A 164 14.53 5.69 6.87
C SER A 164 15.00 6.38 5.60
N LEU A 165 16.15 5.99 5.05
CA LEU A 165 16.65 6.52 3.77
C LEU A 165 15.66 6.28 2.62
N HIS A 166 15.08 5.08 2.55
CA HIS A 166 14.08 4.73 1.54
C HIS A 166 12.81 5.57 1.65
N VAL A 167 12.24 5.72 2.85
CA VAL A 167 11.04 6.53 3.08
C VAL A 167 11.32 7.99 2.77
N LEU A 168 12.42 8.56 3.28
CA LEU A 168 12.80 9.96 3.03
C LEU A 168 12.97 10.24 1.53
N GLY A 169 13.60 9.33 0.79
CA GLY A 169 13.74 9.43 -0.67
C GLY A 169 12.41 9.40 -1.41
N HIS A 170 11.37 8.76 -0.85
CA HIS A 170 10.04 8.69 -1.44
C HIS A 170 9.04 9.77 -0.95
N LEU A 171 9.38 10.55 0.09
CA LEU A 171 8.47 11.56 0.65
C LEU A 171 7.99 12.61 -0.38
N PRO A 172 8.85 13.18 -1.26
CA PRO A 172 8.39 14.18 -2.23
C PRO A 172 7.44 13.59 -3.28
N ALA A 173 7.63 12.32 -3.66
CA ALA A 173 6.74 11.63 -4.59
C ALA A 173 5.39 11.33 -3.92
N LEU A 174 5.40 10.90 -2.66
CA LEU A 174 4.19 10.66 -1.89
C LEU A 174 3.40 11.95 -1.65
N ALA A 175 4.07 13.04 -1.29
CA ALA A 175 3.44 14.34 -1.07
C ALA A 175 2.69 14.82 -2.32
N ARG A 176 3.34 14.75 -3.49
CA ARG A 176 2.70 15.08 -4.78
C ARG A 176 1.49 14.20 -5.08
N ALA A 177 1.61 12.89 -4.83
CA ALA A 177 0.52 11.94 -5.08
C ALA A 177 -0.70 12.15 -4.16
N LEU A 178 -0.49 12.66 -2.95
CA LEU A 178 -1.57 13.01 -2.00
C LEU A 178 -2.23 14.36 -2.31
N GLY A 179 -1.68 15.12 -3.24
CA GLY A 179 -2.21 16.42 -3.66
C GLY A 179 -1.52 17.62 -3.01
N PHE A 180 -0.39 17.41 -2.32
CA PHE A 180 0.41 18.50 -1.77
C PHE A 180 1.35 19.08 -2.85
N GLY A 181 1.38 20.40 -2.98
CA GLY A 181 2.23 21.13 -3.93
C GLY A 181 1.62 21.38 -5.33
N PRO A 182 2.35 22.08 -6.22
CA PRO A 182 1.86 22.40 -7.58
C PRO A 182 1.59 21.14 -8.40
N GLY A 183 0.42 21.03 -9.03
CA GLY A 183 0.02 19.91 -9.89
C GLY A 183 -0.55 18.66 -9.19
N GLY A 184 -0.47 18.57 -7.85
CA GLY A 184 -0.96 17.39 -7.10
C GLY A 184 -2.49 17.20 -7.16
N ARG A 185 -3.25 18.30 -7.25
CA ARG A 185 -4.72 18.27 -7.35
C ARG A 185 -5.21 17.69 -8.68
N GLU A 186 -4.50 17.99 -9.77
CA GLU A 186 -4.79 17.46 -11.11
C GLU A 186 -4.50 15.96 -11.21
N GLN A 187 -3.42 15.49 -10.55
CA GLN A 187 -3.08 14.07 -10.45
C GLN A 187 -4.16 13.27 -9.70
N ARG A 188 -4.71 13.83 -8.61
CA ARG A 188 -5.75 13.18 -7.78
C ARG A 188 -7.12 13.12 -8.47
N ALA A 189 -7.41 14.07 -9.35
CA ALA A 189 -8.69 14.16 -10.06
C ALA A 189 -8.85 13.12 -11.20
N ARG A 190 -7.75 12.45 -11.62
CA ARG A 190 -7.81 11.38 -12.63
C ARG A 190 -8.38 10.11 -11.99
N ALA A 191 -9.65 9.83 -12.25
CA ALA A 191 -10.29 8.59 -11.86
C ALA A 191 -9.67 7.41 -12.62
N ALA A 192 -8.73 6.70 -11.99
CA ALA A 192 -8.16 5.50 -12.56
C ALA A 192 -9.16 4.33 -12.45
N PRO A 193 -9.51 3.64 -13.56
CA PRO A 193 -10.36 2.45 -13.53
C PRO A 193 -9.80 1.38 -12.59
N GLY A 194 -10.63 0.45 -12.10
CA GLY A 194 -10.19 -0.64 -11.20
C GLY A 194 -10.24 -0.35 -9.69
N ALA A 195 -11.10 0.58 -9.24
CA ALA A 195 -11.19 0.96 -7.84
C ALA A 195 -11.59 -0.20 -6.91
N ALA A 196 -12.53 -1.05 -7.34
CA ALA A 196 -13.02 -2.16 -6.52
C ALA A 196 -11.90 -3.19 -6.26
N GLY A 197 -11.16 -3.59 -7.29
CA GLY A 197 -10.03 -4.52 -7.13
C GLY A 197 -8.95 -3.99 -6.17
N ARG A 198 -8.67 -2.68 -6.20
CA ARG A 198 -7.71 -2.05 -5.27
C ARG A 198 -8.21 -2.09 -3.83
N TRP A 199 -9.47 -1.74 -3.59
CA TRP A 199 -10.05 -1.79 -2.25
C TRP A 199 -10.12 -3.21 -1.71
N ILE A 200 -10.45 -4.19 -2.55
CA ILE A 200 -10.42 -5.61 -2.17
C ILE A 200 -9.00 -6.03 -1.77
N ALA A 201 -7.97 -5.68 -2.55
CA ALA A 201 -6.59 -6.02 -2.23
C ALA A 201 -6.11 -5.35 -0.92
N LEU A 202 -6.41 -4.06 -0.74
CA LEU A 202 -6.05 -3.30 0.48
C LEU A 202 -6.75 -3.87 1.71
N THR A 203 -8.08 -4.01 1.65
CA THR A 203 -8.88 -4.54 2.75
C THR A 203 -8.50 -5.99 3.04
N GLY A 204 -8.27 -6.80 2.01
CA GLY A 204 -7.81 -8.18 2.17
C GLY A 204 -6.44 -8.27 2.86
N ALA A 205 -5.49 -7.40 2.51
CA ALA A 205 -4.19 -7.36 3.17
C ALA A 205 -4.30 -6.91 4.63
N LEU A 206 -5.10 -5.89 4.92
CA LEU A 206 -5.34 -5.42 6.29
C LEU A 206 -6.07 -6.46 7.14
N LEU A 207 -7.15 -7.04 6.62
CA LEU A 207 -7.89 -8.09 7.30
C LEU A 207 -7.03 -9.35 7.50
N GLY A 208 -6.25 -9.75 6.50
CA GLY A 208 -5.33 -10.89 6.62
C GLY A 208 -4.30 -10.68 7.73
N GLY A 209 -3.68 -9.49 7.78
CA GLY A 209 -2.77 -9.13 8.87
C GLY A 209 -3.47 -9.06 10.24
N LEU A 210 -4.68 -8.52 10.29
CA LEU A 210 -5.48 -8.43 11.51
C LEU A 210 -5.88 -9.82 12.03
N VAL A 211 -6.40 -10.69 11.16
CA VAL A 211 -6.76 -12.07 11.52
C VAL A 211 -5.54 -12.81 12.04
N LEU A 212 -4.38 -12.68 11.37
CA LEU A 212 -3.12 -13.26 11.84
C LEU A 212 -2.76 -12.76 13.25
N ALA A 213 -2.84 -11.45 13.49
CA ALA A 213 -2.56 -10.87 14.80
C ALA A 213 -3.51 -11.38 15.88
N LEU A 214 -4.81 -11.52 15.58
CA LEU A 214 -5.83 -12.00 16.51
C LEU A 214 -5.64 -13.48 16.86
N VAL A 215 -5.32 -14.33 15.87
CA VAL A 215 -5.07 -15.75 16.07
C VAL A 215 -3.88 -15.98 17.00
N LEU A 216 -2.87 -15.12 16.94
CA LEU A 216 -1.64 -15.22 17.73
C LEU A 216 -1.69 -14.50 19.09
N ILE A 217 -2.83 -13.92 19.49
CA ILE A 217 -3.00 -13.29 20.81
C ILE A 217 -2.63 -14.23 21.98
N PRO A 218 -3.00 -15.52 21.99
CA PRO A 218 -2.62 -16.42 23.07
C PRO A 218 -1.10 -16.49 23.28
N ASP A 219 -0.33 -16.46 22.20
CA ASP A 219 1.15 -16.48 22.25
C ASP A 219 1.73 -15.17 22.81
N PHE A 220 0.98 -14.05 22.74
CA PHE A 220 1.41 -12.78 23.32
C PHE A 220 1.41 -12.84 24.85
N SER A 221 0.53 -13.65 25.45
CA SER A 221 0.38 -13.75 26.91
C SER A 221 1.67 -14.17 27.62
N ALA A 222 2.47 -15.01 26.95
CA ALA A 222 3.78 -15.44 27.44
C ALA A 222 4.72 -14.23 27.65
N TRP A 223 4.60 -13.19 26.82
CA TRP A 223 5.43 -11.99 26.85
C TRP A 223 4.87 -10.85 27.73
N THR A 224 3.59 -10.91 28.09
CA THR A 224 2.91 -9.86 28.89
C THR A 224 2.76 -10.22 30.36
N SER A 225 2.99 -11.48 30.73
CA SER A 225 2.97 -11.92 32.13
C SER A 225 4.09 -11.23 32.94
N HIS A 226 3.75 -10.72 34.13
CA HIS A 226 4.64 -9.90 34.96
C HIS A 226 5.97 -10.59 35.35
N GLY A 227 6.07 -11.92 35.24
CA GLY A 227 7.25 -12.69 35.62
C GLY A 227 8.45 -12.63 34.65
N VAL A 228 8.25 -12.23 33.38
CA VAL A 228 9.33 -12.24 32.36
C VAL A 228 10.44 -11.22 32.64
N PHE A 229 10.12 -10.18 33.41
CA PHE A 229 11.01 -9.06 33.67
C PHE A 229 11.65 -9.05 35.06
N VAL A 230 11.26 -9.99 35.94
CA VAL A 230 11.69 -10.04 37.36
C VAL A 230 12.94 -10.93 37.55
N HIS A 231 13.19 -11.90 36.66
CA HIS A 231 14.30 -12.86 36.83
C HIS A 231 15.71 -12.37 36.45
N HIS A 232 15.94 -11.06 36.22
CA HIS A 232 17.28 -10.51 35.91
C HIS A 232 17.98 -9.83 37.11
N HIS A 233 17.52 -10.11 38.33
CA HIS A 233 18.12 -9.58 39.57
C HIS A 233 18.53 -10.69 40.52
N HIS A 234 19.45 -11.57 40.12
CA HIS A 234 20.28 -12.35 41.05
C HIS A 234 21.64 -12.64 40.42
#